data_AF-K9FYE9-F1
#
_entry.id   AF-K9FYE9-F1
#
_cell.length_a   1.000
_cell.length_b   1.000
_cell.length_c   1.000
_cell.angle_alpha   90.00
_cell.angle_beta   90.00
_cell.angle_gamma   90.00
#
_symmetry.space_group_name_H-M   'P 1'
#
loop_
_entity.id
_entity.type
_entity.pdbx_description
1 polymer ?
#
loop_
_entity_poly.entity_id
_entity_poly.type
_entity_poly.pdbx_seq_one_letter_code
_entity_poly.pdbx_strand_id
1 'polypeptide(L)'
;MSFLATIRVSSRQAIRTNFAVPASTFHSSAVRNLNEDDRSRENLSYHYEFHKQEGIKNTKEGKGKWKSELASNSEAGVKADRGELDDDMSFREMQEKTKHVKTEKINKQ
;
A
#
# COMPACT_ATOMS: atom_id res chain seq x y z
N MET A 1 31.22 59.01 49.78
CA MET A 1 29.90 58.75 49.14
C MET A 1 30.06 57.62 48.14
N SER A 2 29.64 56.42 48.54
CA SER A 2 29.62 55.19 47.76
C SER A 2 28.27 55.05 47.06
N PHE A 3 28.27 54.74 45.76
CA PHE A 3 27.07 54.20 45.10
C PHE A 3 27.48 52.99 44.27
N LEU A 4 27.17 51.80 44.79
CA LEU A 4 27.24 50.53 44.08
C LEU A 4 26.16 50.52 43.00
N ALA A 5 26.52 50.24 41.76
CA ALA A 5 25.56 50.04 40.68
C ALA A 5 24.95 48.63 40.77
N THR A 6 23.64 48.57 40.99
CA THR A 6 22.84 47.35 41.00
C THR A 6 22.81 46.71 39.61
N ILE A 7 23.38 45.51 39.47
CA ILE A 7 23.26 44.69 38.25
C ILE A 7 21.85 44.10 38.23
N ARG A 8 21.03 44.49 37.25
CA ARG A 8 19.74 43.83 36.97
C ARG A 8 19.98 42.40 36.56
N VAL A 9 19.43 41.46 37.32
CA VAL A 9 19.24 40.06 36.93
C VAL A 9 18.40 40.04 35.66
N SER A 10 19.01 39.74 34.52
CA SER A 10 18.30 39.32 33.32
C SER A 10 17.89 37.86 33.50
N SER A 11 16.59 37.62 33.66
CA SER A 11 16.00 36.29 33.63
C SER A 11 16.37 35.59 32.33
N ARG A 12 17.27 34.61 32.39
CA ARG A 12 17.51 33.71 31.26
C ARG A 12 16.24 32.89 31.06
N GLN A 13 15.56 33.18 29.97
CA GLN A 13 14.45 32.44 29.41
C GLN A 13 14.70 30.94 29.53
N ALA A 14 13.79 30.21 30.17
CA ALA A 14 13.82 28.76 30.17
C ALA A 14 13.65 28.28 28.72
N ILE A 15 14.69 27.67 28.17
CA ILE A 15 14.61 26.94 26.91
C ILE A 15 13.68 25.76 27.19
N ARG A 16 12.42 25.87 26.76
CA ARG A 16 11.55 24.71 26.63
C ARG A 16 12.22 23.80 25.62
N THR A 17 12.89 22.75 26.11
CA THR A 17 13.37 21.67 25.25
C THR A 17 12.14 21.10 24.57
N ASN A 18 12.05 21.32 23.27
CA ASN A 18 11.02 20.76 22.40
C ASN A 18 10.87 19.27 22.72
N PHE A 19 9.63 18.83 22.89
CA PHE A 19 9.27 17.43 23.02
C PHE A 19 10.00 16.62 21.93
N ALA A 20 10.86 15.71 22.34
CA ALA A 20 11.27 14.61 21.47
C ALA A 20 10.00 13.81 21.17
N VAL A 21 9.45 13.97 19.97
CA VAL A 21 8.41 13.08 19.47
C VAL A 21 9.04 11.70 19.38
N PRO A 22 8.51 10.66 20.05
CA PRO A 22 9.07 9.33 19.92
C PRO A 22 8.97 8.90 18.45
N ALA A 23 10.11 8.56 17.85
CA ALA A 23 10.13 7.85 16.59
C ALA A 23 9.28 6.58 16.74
N SER A 24 8.22 6.47 15.94
CA SER A 24 7.34 5.31 15.93
C SER A 24 8.18 4.02 15.80
N THR A 25 8.04 3.10 16.75
CA THR A 25 8.64 1.75 16.69
C THR A 25 7.99 0.86 15.62
N PHE A 26 6.92 1.34 14.98
CA PHE A 26 6.26 0.68 13.86
C PHE A 26 6.46 1.49 12.58
N HIS A 27 6.87 0.82 11.52
CA HIS A 27 7.04 1.43 10.20
C HIS A 27 5.67 1.91 9.70
N SER A 28 5.46 3.23 9.61
CA SER A 28 4.35 3.79 8.82
C SER A 28 4.84 3.96 7.38
N SER A 29 4.29 3.18 6.46
CA SER A 29 4.49 3.40 5.03
C SER A 29 3.52 4.47 4.54
N ALA A 30 3.92 5.22 3.51
CA ALA A 30 3.01 6.14 2.82
C ALA A 30 1.83 5.36 2.22
N VAL A 31 0.64 5.95 2.25
CA VAL A 31 -0.55 5.41 1.58
C VAL A 31 -0.25 5.33 0.08
N ARG A 32 -0.14 4.10 -0.45
CA ARG A 32 -0.04 3.86 -1.88
C ARG A 32 -1.42 3.46 -2.40
N ASN A 33 -1.69 3.79 -3.65
CA ASN A 33 -2.83 3.21 -4.35
C ASN A 33 -2.66 1.68 -4.39
N LEU A 34 -3.77 0.95 -4.58
CA LEU A 34 -3.75 -0.50 -4.78
C LEU A 34 -3.09 -0.83 -6.14
N ASN A 35 -3.60 -1.83 -6.85
CA ASN A 35 -3.03 -2.28 -8.11
C ASN A 35 -2.67 -1.10 -9.06
N GLU A 36 -1.41 -1.09 -9.51
CA GLU A 36 -0.79 0.04 -10.20
C GLU A 36 -1.35 0.24 -11.62
N ASP A 37 -1.82 -0.85 -12.23
CA ASP A 37 -2.41 -0.85 -13.58
C ASP A 37 -3.90 -0.46 -13.57
N ASP A 38 -4.53 -0.50 -12.40
CA ASP A 38 -5.96 -0.25 -12.24
C ASP A 38 -6.29 1.23 -12.04
N ARG A 39 -5.95 2.05 -13.05
CA ARG A 39 -6.14 3.51 -13.01
C ARG A 39 -7.30 4.02 -13.85
N SER A 40 -7.84 3.19 -14.74
CA SER A 40 -8.82 3.61 -15.77
C SER A 40 -10.22 3.01 -15.61
N ARG A 41 -10.50 2.27 -14.52
CA ARG A 41 -11.85 1.73 -14.28
C ARG A 41 -12.80 2.83 -13.80
N GLU A 42 -13.96 2.92 -14.41
CA GLU A 42 -15.07 3.70 -13.87
C GLU A 42 -15.57 3.08 -12.56
N ASN A 43 -15.91 3.90 -11.55
CA ASN A 43 -16.37 3.47 -10.23
C ASN A 43 -15.36 2.64 -9.40
N LEU A 44 -14.06 2.94 -9.52
CA LEU A 44 -12.98 2.26 -8.80
C LEU A 44 -13.18 2.20 -7.28
N SER A 45 -13.75 3.25 -6.67
CA SER A 45 -14.04 3.29 -5.23
C SER A 45 -15.06 2.23 -4.80
N TYR A 46 -16.10 2.01 -5.59
CA TYR A 46 -17.13 1.00 -5.32
C TYR A 46 -16.55 -0.41 -5.44
N HIS A 47 -15.70 -0.64 -6.44
CA HIS A 47 -15.01 -1.91 -6.65
C HIS A 47 -14.14 -2.30 -5.45
N TYR A 48 -13.35 -1.35 -4.93
CA TYR A 48 -12.52 -1.60 -3.75
C TYR A 48 -13.33 -1.82 -2.47
N GLU A 49 -14.40 -1.05 -2.25
CA GLU A 49 -15.27 -1.26 -1.09
C GLU A 49 -16.00 -2.61 -1.16
N PHE A 50 -16.44 -3.03 -2.35
CA PHE A 50 -17.03 -4.36 -2.55
C PHE A 50 -16.03 -5.47 -2.14
N HIS A 51 -14.82 -5.44 -2.67
CA HIS A 51 -13.81 -6.45 -2.34
C HIS A 51 -13.35 -6.43 -0.89
N LYS A 52 -13.31 -5.25 -0.27
CA LYS A 52 -13.04 -5.13 1.17
C LYS A 52 -14.13 -5.82 1.98
N GLN A 53 -15.40 -5.61 1.66
CA GLN A 53 -16.51 -6.28 2.35
C GLN A 53 -16.48 -7.79 2.11
N GLU A 54 -16.21 -8.21 0.89
CA GLU A 54 -16.05 -9.62 0.51
C GLU A 54 -14.89 -10.29 1.29
N GLY A 55 -13.74 -9.63 1.40
CA GLY A 55 -12.60 -10.12 2.18
C GLY A 55 -12.93 -10.30 3.65
N ILE A 56 -13.68 -9.39 4.25
CA ILE A 56 -14.16 -9.51 5.63
C ILE A 56 -15.09 -10.72 5.79
N LYS A 57 -16.00 -10.94 4.84
CA LYS A 57 -16.91 -12.11 4.85
C LYS A 57 -16.12 -13.42 4.72
N ASN A 58 -15.24 -13.50 3.72
CA ASN A 58 -14.43 -14.70 3.47
C ASN A 58 -13.51 -15.04 4.65
N THR A 59 -12.94 -14.02 5.30
CA THR A 59 -12.13 -14.21 6.52
C THR A 59 -12.97 -14.78 7.67
N LYS A 60 -14.19 -14.28 7.87
CA LYS A 60 -15.11 -14.82 8.88
C LYS A 60 -15.51 -16.27 8.60
N GLU A 61 -15.63 -16.64 7.33
CA GLU A 61 -15.94 -18.02 6.90
C GLU A 61 -14.72 -18.94 6.88
N GLY A 62 -13.51 -18.43 7.17
CA GLY A 62 -12.26 -19.20 7.09
C GLY A 62 -11.78 -19.49 5.67
N LYS A 63 -12.39 -18.88 4.66
CA LYS A 63 -12.06 -18.99 3.23
C LYS A 63 -11.33 -17.76 2.72
N GLY A 64 -10.53 -17.12 3.57
CA GLY A 64 -9.72 -15.97 3.16
C GLY A 64 -8.77 -16.38 2.05
N LYS A 65 -8.91 -15.76 0.87
CA LYS A 65 -8.09 -16.03 -0.31
C LYS A 65 -7.32 -14.79 -0.74
N TRP A 66 -6.14 -15.02 -1.30
CA TRP A 66 -5.34 -13.96 -1.91
C TRP A 66 -5.96 -13.56 -3.26
N LYS A 67 -6.11 -12.27 -3.51
CA LYS A 67 -6.73 -11.74 -4.74
C LYS A 67 -5.68 -11.02 -5.58
N SER A 68 -5.33 -11.58 -6.73
CA SER A 68 -4.35 -11.00 -7.67
C SER A 68 -4.74 -9.61 -8.16
N GLU A 69 -6.03 -9.34 -8.32
CA GLU A 69 -6.54 -8.06 -8.82
C GLU A 69 -6.29 -6.87 -7.88
N LEU A 70 -6.14 -7.14 -6.58
CA LEU A 70 -5.88 -6.11 -5.55
C LEU A 70 -4.41 -5.97 -5.20
N ALA A 71 -3.61 -7.01 -5.50
CA ALA A 71 -2.19 -7.03 -5.20
C ALA A 71 -1.42 -6.03 -6.09
N SER A 72 -0.27 -5.55 -5.62
CA SER A 72 0.67 -4.85 -6.50
C SER A 72 1.23 -5.83 -7.53
N ASN A 73 1.56 -5.34 -8.72
CA ASN A 73 2.21 -6.10 -9.77
C ASN A 73 3.46 -6.85 -9.29
N SER A 74 4.24 -6.23 -8.39
CA SER A 74 5.43 -6.84 -7.80
C SER A 74 5.11 -8.01 -6.88
N GLU A 75 4.02 -7.93 -6.11
CA GLU A 75 3.56 -9.00 -5.22
C GLU A 75 2.95 -10.15 -6.03
N ALA A 76 2.17 -9.83 -7.06
CA ALA A 76 1.57 -10.82 -7.95
C ALA A 76 2.63 -11.68 -8.67
N GLY A 77 3.74 -11.08 -9.11
CA GLY A 77 4.87 -11.82 -9.68
C GLY A 77 5.48 -12.82 -8.69
N VAL A 78 5.72 -12.39 -7.45
CA VAL A 78 6.26 -13.27 -6.39
C VAL A 78 5.29 -14.41 -6.05
N LYS A 79 3.98 -14.16 -6.10
CA LYS A 79 2.95 -15.19 -5.86
C LYS A 79 2.83 -16.17 -7.02
N ALA A 80 2.95 -15.70 -8.26
CA ALA A 80 3.03 -16.54 -9.44
C ALA A 80 4.27 -17.46 -9.38
N ASP A 81 5.43 -16.92 -8.98
CA ASP A 81 6.66 -17.72 -8.81
C ASP A 81 6.52 -18.81 -7.75
N ARG A 82 5.74 -18.55 -6.68
CA ARG A 82 5.43 -19.54 -5.64
C ARG A 82 4.39 -20.59 -6.08
N GLY A 83 3.75 -20.40 -7.23
CA GLY A 83 2.67 -21.29 -7.70
C GLY A 83 1.37 -21.18 -6.90
N GLU A 84 1.20 -20.12 -6.09
CA GLU A 84 0.02 -19.87 -5.26
C GLU A 84 -1.05 -19.09 -6.06
N LEU A 85 -1.38 -19.56 -7.26
CA LEU A 85 -2.44 -18.97 -8.09
C LEU A 85 -3.75 -19.73 -7.85
N ASP A 86 -4.85 -18.99 -7.67
CA ASP A 86 -6.19 -19.55 -7.41
C ASP A 86 -6.77 -20.35 -8.60
N ASP A 87 -6.18 -20.17 -9.79
CA ASP A 87 -6.58 -20.87 -11.00
C ASP A 87 -5.84 -22.20 -11.10
N ASP A 88 -6.57 -23.31 -10.97
CA ASP A 88 -6.14 -24.67 -11.37
C ASP A 88 -5.97 -24.79 -12.91
N MET A 89 -5.71 -23.68 -13.61
CA MET A 89 -5.45 -23.68 -15.03
C MET A 89 -4.11 -24.33 -15.28
N SER A 90 -4.12 -25.33 -16.15
CA SER A 90 -2.88 -25.97 -16.58
C SER A 90 -1.94 -24.92 -17.20
N PHE A 91 -0.64 -25.04 -16.93
CA PHE A 91 0.39 -24.16 -17.53
C PHE A 91 0.25 -24.05 -19.05
N ARG A 92 -0.24 -25.12 -19.69
CA ARG A 92 -0.53 -25.19 -21.13
C ARG A 92 -1.65 -24.24 -21.55
N GLU A 93 -2.77 -24.20 -20.82
CA GLU A 93 -3.86 -23.26 -21.09
C GLU A 93 -3.42 -21.81 -20.92
N MET A 94 -2.56 -21.55 -19.92
CA MET A 94 -2.00 -20.21 -19.70
C MET A 94 -1.08 -19.78 -20.87
N GLN A 95 -0.28 -20.70 -21.41
CA GLN A 95 0.53 -20.45 -22.61
C GLN A 95 -0.33 -20.19 -23.85
N GLU A 96 -1.41 -20.94 -24.04
CA GLU A 96 -2.32 -20.77 -25.16
C GLU A 96 -2.98 -19.38 -25.12
N LYS A 97 -3.50 -18.97 -23.95
CA LYS A 97 -4.05 -17.61 -23.75
C LYS A 97 -3.01 -16.53 -24.05
N THR A 98 -1.77 -16.69 -23.60
CA THR A 98 -0.70 -15.70 -23.81
C THR A 98 -0.33 -15.51 -25.29
N LYS A 99 -0.38 -16.59 -26.10
CA LYS A 99 -0.10 -16.51 -27.54
C LYS A 99 -1.07 -15.58 -28.28
N HIS A 100 -2.34 -15.57 -27.88
CA HIS A 100 -3.39 -14.77 -28.53
C HIS A 100 -3.39 -13.29 -28.10
N VAL A 101 -2.88 -12.96 -26.91
CA VAL A 101 -2.80 -11.56 -26.44
C VAL A 101 -1.88 -10.70 -27.32
N LYS A 102 -0.81 -11.29 -27.87
CA LYS A 102 0.12 -10.56 -28.76
C LYS A 102 -0.53 -10.23 -30.10
N THR A 103 -1.42 -11.08 -30.60
CA THR A 103 -2.11 -10.87 -31.89
C THR A 103 -3.22 -9.83 -31.80
N GLU A 104 -3.94 -9.75 -30.66
CA GLU A 104 -5.02 -8.77 -30.50
C GLU A 104 -4.53 -7.34 -30.33
N LYS A 105 -3.36 -7.13 -29.70
CA LYS A 105 -2.75 -5.79 -29.59
C LYS A 105 -2.24 -5.24 -30.92
N ILE A 106 -1.87 -6.12 -31.87
CA ILE A 106 -1.41 -5.73 -33.21
C ILE A 106 -2.59 -5.32 -34.10
N ASN A 107 -3.77 -5.91 -33.91
CA ASN A 107 -4.94 -5.69 -34.77
C ASN A 107 -5.83 -4.50 -34.30
N LYS A 108 -5.43 -3.80 -33.24
CA LYS A 108 -6.15 -2.67 -32.64
C LYS A 108 -5.36 -1.35 -32.70
N GLN A 109 -4.20 -1.36 -33.36
CA GLN A 109 -3.45 -0.18 -33.81
C GLN A 109 -3.76 0.08 -35.28
#